data_AF-A0A6G3PK59-F1
#
_entry.id   AF-A0A6G3PK59-F1
#
_cell.length_a   1.000
_cell.length_b   1.000
_cell.length_c   1.000
_cell.angle_alpha   90.00
_cell.angle_beta   90.00
_cell.angle_gamma   90.00
#
_symmetry.space_group_name_H-M   'P 1'
#
loop_
_entity.id
_entity.type
_entity.pdbx_description
1 polymer ?
#
loop_
_entity_poly.entity_id
_entity_poly.type
_entity_poly.pdbx_seq_one_letter_code
_entity_poly.pdbx_strand_id
1 'polypeptide(L)'
;RTAPPPAGGFGPPGSGDNGYAGMPEGSYDAYTDEDYVKPRARRPWLKRSVYIVLALAVIGGGLYGGYRWTQTQYYVGAQDENVALFQGISQDLAWISLSKIEKNHPEIELKYLPPYQRKQVEATIAEGNIADAREKVAELAAQASACKKNAQRRAADAENRARASEEKADGTTGNSDTSSAQETKPTSTPTPGPSLSEDEKKLVPQCGKQ
;
A
#
# COMPACT_ATOMS: atom_id res chain seq x y z
N ARG A 1 108.35 36.23 22.97
CA ARG A 1 108.88 34.88 22.69
C ARG A 1 107.72 33.90 22.69
N THR A 2 107.74 32.99 21.73
CA THR A 2 106.74 32.02 21.27
C THR A 2 106.61 30.78 22.19
N ALA A 3 105.37 30.32 22.44
CA ALA A 3 104.83 28.95 22.75
C ALA A 3 105.50 28.03 23.81
N PRO A 4 104.86 26.95 24.35
CA PRO A 4 103.55 26.32 24.04
C PRO A 4 102.64 26.02 25.28
N PRO A 5 101.42 25.45 25.12
CA PRO A 5 100.65 24.91 26.24
C PRO A 5 100.97 23.41 26.49
N PRO A 6 100.97 22.93 27.75
CA PRO A 6 100.90 21.50 28.02
C PRO A 6 99.45 21.00 28.07
N ALA A 7 99.21 19.92 27.33
CA ALA A 7 98.05 19.06 27.44
C ALA A 7 98.12 18.20 28.72
N GLY A 8 96.96 17.84 29.28
CA GLY A 8 96.88 16.83 30.35
C GLY A 8 95.54 16.88 31.07
N GLY A 9 94.61 16.01 30.67
CA GLY A 9 93.34 15.81 31.35
C GLY A 9 93.49 15.10 32.69
N PHE A 10 92.62 15.44 33.63
CA PHE A 10 92.29 14.69 34.83
C PHE A 10 90.88 15.14 35.28
N GLY A 11 89.88 14.25 35.24
CA GLY A 11 88.68 14.38 36.09
C GLY A 11 89.09 14.18 37.57
N PRO A 12 88.25 14.39 38.62
CA PRO A 12 86.84 13.96 38.76
C PRO A 12 86.04 14.98 39.65
N PRO A 13 85.04 14.64 40.50
CA PRO A 13 83.96 13.64 40.44
C PRO A 13 82.58 14.33 40.43
N GLY A 14 81.52 13.53 40.24
CA GLY A 14 80.14 14.03 40.20
C GLY A 14 79.63 14.61 41.51
N SER A 15 78.50 15.32 41.43
CA SER A 15 77.24 14.99 42.12
C SER A 15 76.30 16.17 42.02
N GLY A 16 75.07 15.89 41.57
CA GLY A 16 73.91 16.69 41.94
C GLY A 16 73.34 17.56 40.83
N ASP A 17 72.16 17.13 40.38
CA ASP A 17 71.05 18.02 40.08
C ASP A 17 71.20 18.89 38.82
N ASN A 18 70.71 18.32 37.72
CA ASN A 18 70.05 19.09 36.69
C ASN A 18 69.00 18.19 36.03
N GLY A 19 67.75 18.49 36.39
CA GLY A 19 66.58 17.77 35.92
C GLY A 19 66.52 17.70 34.40
N TYR A 20 66.54 16.48 33.90
CA TYR A 20 66.06 16.12 32.57
C TYR A 20 65.51 14.70 32.64
N ALA A 21 64.53 14.45 31.78
CA ALA A 21 64.00 13.13 31.45
C ALA A 21 62.94 12.54 32.39
N GLY A 22 61.81 13.24 32.50
CA GLY A 22 60.54 12.56 32.30
C GLY A 22 60.37 12.17 30.83
N MET A 23 61.13 11.17 30.36
CA MET A 23 60.76 10.41 29.16
C MET A 23 60.23 9.07 29.68
N PRO A 24 59.09 8.56 29.17
CA PRO A 24 58.77 7.16 29.41
C PRO A 24 59.93 6.32 28.88
N GLU A 25 60.46 5.39 29.68
CA GLU A 25 61.31 4.29 29.22
C GLU A 25 60.48 3.46 28.23
N GLY A 26 60.39 3.92 26.98
CA GLY A 26 60.09 3.04 25.88
C GLY A 26 61.33 2.18 25.71
N SER A 27 61.21 0.88 25.99
CA SER A 27 62.22 -0.11 25.64
C SER A 27 62.63 0.12 24.18
N TYR A 28 63.90 0.44 23.98
CA TYR A 28 64.55 0.25 22.68
C TYR A 28 64.77 -1.26 22.53
N ASP A 29 63.67 -1.98 22.31
CA ASP A 29 63.74 -3.35 21.83
C ASP A 29 64.61 -3.34 20.57
N ALA A 30 65.62 -4.22 20.56
CA ALA A 30 66.53 -4.35 19.42
C ALA A 30 65.69 -4.70 18.20
N TYR A 31 65.63 -3.80 17.22
CA TYR A 31 64.99 -4.06 15.94
C TYR A 31 65.52 -5.38 15.37
N THR A 32 64.67 -6.40 15.36
CA THR A 32 65.02 -7.72 14.83
C THR A 32 64.86 -7.70 13.32
N ASP A 33 65.55 -8.58 12.60
CA ASP A 33 65.52 -8.63 11.13
C ASP A 33 64.08 -8.85 10.58
N GLU A 34 63.19 -9.38 11.41
CA GLU A 34 61.76 -9.54 11.12
C GLU A 34 60.97 -8.21 11.07
N ASP A 35 61.44 -7.13 11.70
CA ASP A 35 60.86 -5.79 11.58
C ASP A 35 61.13 -5.12 10.22
N TYR A 36 62.15 -5.59 9.48
CA TYR A 36 62.46 -5.12 8.13
C TYR A 36 61.63 -5.82 7.05
N VAL A 37 60.87 -6.86 7.41
CA VAL A 37 59.97 -7.54 6.48
C VAL A 37 58.72 -6.67 6.30
N LYS A 38 58.79 -5.71 5.36
CA LYS A 38 57.63 -4.91 4.97
C LYS A 38 56.46 -5.86 4.69
N PRO A 39 55.36 -5.82 5.49
CA PRO A 39 54.23 -6.68 5.21
C PRO A 39 53.77 -6.34 3.80
N ARG A 40 53.87 -7.31 2.88
CA ARG A 40 53.37 -7.15 1.51
C ARG A 40 51.88 -6.84 1.66
N ALA A 41 51.52 -5.56 1.61
CA ALA A 41 50.16 -5.10 1.74
C ALA A 41 49.35 -5.81 0.66
N ARG A 42 48.65 -6.88 1.06
CA ARG A 42 47.96 -7.79 0.15
C ARG A 42 46.92 -6.95 -0.58
N ARG A 43 47.19 -6.70 -1.87
CA ARG A 43 46.39 -5.98 -2.88
C ARG A 43 45.18 -5.26 -2.27
N PRO A 44 45.31 -4.00 -1.79
CA PRO A 44 44.19 -3.25 -1.19
C PRO A 44 43.00 -3.08 -2.15
N TRP A 45 43.24 -3.24 -3.45
CA TRP A 45 42.19 -3.26 -4.47
C TRP A 45 41.23 -4.45 -4.34
N LEU A 46 41.67 -5.61 -3.83
CA LEU A 46 40.78 -6.76 -3.57
C LEU A 46 39.78 -6.45 -2.45
N LYS A 47 40.21 -5.78 -1.38
CA LYS A 47 39.30 -5.39 -0.29
C LYS A 47 38.24 -4.42 -0.80
N ARG A 48 38.68 -3.41 -1.57
CA ARG A 48 37.77 -2.44 -2.22
C ARG A 48 36.80 -3.11 -3.17
N SER A 49 37.26 -4.06 -4.00
CA SER A 49 36.38 -4.78 -4.91
C SER A 49 35.34 -5.62 -4.16
N VAL A 50 35.71 -6.26 -3.05
CA VAL A 50 34.76 -7.01 -2.21
C VAL A 50 33.68 -6.10 -1.64
N TYR A 51 34.04 -4.93 -1.10
CA TYR A 51 33.03 -3.99 -0.59
C TYR A 51 32.12 -3.44 -1.69
N ILE A 52 32.66 -3.16 -2.88
CA ILE A 52 31.86 -2.72 -4.03
C ILE A 52 30.87 -3.81 -4.45
N VAL A 53 31.34 -5.06 -4.60
CA VAL A 53 30.48 -6.19 -4.95
C VAL A 53 29.42 -6.43 -3.89
N LEU A 54 29.77 -6.34 -2.60
CA LEU A 54 28.81 -6.46 -1.51
C LEU A 54 27.76 -5.36 -1.55
N ALA A 55 28.16 -4.10 -1.78
CA ALA A 55 27.23 -2.99 -1.91
C ALA A 55 26.28 -3.18 -3.11
N LEU A 56 26.80 -3.61 -4.26
CA LEU A 56 25.99 -3.93 -5.44
C LEU A 56 25.05 -5.11 -5.19
N ALA A 57 25.49 -6.14 -4.46
CA ALA A 57 24.66 -7.28 -4.10
C ALA A 57 23.50 -6.87 -3.18
N VAL A 58 23.74 -5.99 -2.20
CA VAL A 58 22.68 -5.46 -1.33
C VAL A 58 21.69 -4.62 -2.13
N ILE A 59 22.17 -3.72 -3.00
CA ILE A 59 21.30 -2.87 -3.84
C ILE A 59 20.50 -3.75 -4.81
N GLY A 60 21.17 -4.63 -5.54
CA GLY A 60 20.54 -5.54 -6.50
C GLY A 60 19.55 -6.49 -5.84
N GLY A 61 19.90 -7.05 -4.67
CA GLY A 61 19.02 -7.90 -3.88
C GLY A 61 17.80 -7.14 -3.36
N GLY A 62 17.98 -5.91 -2.87
CA GLY A 62 16.88 -5.05 -2.42
C GLY A 62 15.92 -4.67 -3.56
N LEU A 63 16.46 -4.25 -4.71
CA LEU A 63 15.68 -3.92 -5.90
C LEU A 63 14.92 -5.15 -6.43
N TYR A 64 15.60 -6.29 -6.54
CA TYR A 64 14.97 -7.53 -7.01
C TYR A 64 13.91 -8.04 -6.04
N GLY A 65 14.20 -8.03 -4.73
CA GLY A 65 13.25 -8.43 -3.69
C GLY A 65 12.02 -7.52 -3.67
N GLY A 66 12.22 -6.21 -3.74
CA GLY A 66 11.14 -5.23 -3.85
C GLY A 66 10.30 -5.46 -5.11
N TYR A 67 10.94 -5.58 -6.28
CA TYR A 67 10.23 -5.84 -7.54
C TYR A 67 9.44 -7.16 -7.50
N ARG A 68 10.07 -8.24 -7.04
CA ARG A 68 9.43 -9.54 -6.85
C ARG A 68 8.22 -9.49 -5.93
N TRP A 69 8.28 -8.70 -4.86
CA TRP A 69 7.18 -8.51 -3.92
C TRP A 69 6.04 -7.71 -4.54
N THR A 70 6.33 -6.63 -5.27
CA THR A 70 5.27 -5.86 -5.95
C THR A 70 4.50 -6.71 -6.97
N GLN A 71 5.16 -7.69 -7.59
CA GLN A 71 4.57 -8.62 -8.55
C GLN A 71 3.69 -9.71 -7.92
N THR A 72 3.67 -9.86 -6.60
CA THR A 72 2.83 -10.87 -5.92
C THR A 72 1.54 -10.32 -5.33
N GLN A 73 1.37 -8.99 -5.33
CA GLN A 73 0.20 -8.34 -4.74
C GLN A 73 -0.94 -8.22 -5.75
N TYR A 74 -2.17 -8.26 -5.25
CA TYR A 74 -3.39 -8.01 -6.00
C TYR A 74 -4.22 -6.97 -5.26
N TYR A 75 -5.09 -6.26 -5.96
CA TYR A 75 -6.04 -5.37 -5.30
C TYR A 75 -7.30 -5.18 -6.13
N VAL A 76 -8.38 -4.83 -5.45
CA VAL A 76 -9.66 -4.46 -6.06
C VAL A 76 -9.81 -2.95 -5.98
N GLY A 77 -10.02 -2.31 -7.13
CA GLY A 77 -10.07 -0.86 -7.25
C GLY A 77 -11.24 -0.39 -8.12
N ALA A 78 -11.52 0.91 -8.07
CA ALA A 78 -12.45 1.56 -8.97
C ALA A 78 -11.76 1.86 -10.31
N GLN A 79 -12.40 1.46 -11.40
CA GLN A 79 -12.08 1.85 -12.77
C GLN A 79 -13.28 2.60 -13.35
N ASP A 80 -13.17 3.92 -13.44
CA ASP A 80 -14.24 4.81 -13.85
C ASP A 80 -15.50 4.65 -12.97
N GLU A 81 -16.53 3.98 -13.48
CA GLU A 81 -17.80 3.73 -12.75
C GLU A 81 -17.95 2.27 -12.28
N ASN A 82 -16.96 1.42 -12.53
CA ASN A 82 -17.02 -0.02 -12.27
C ASN A 82 -15.88 -0.51 -11.39
N VAL A 83 -16.03 -1.72 -10.85
CA VAL A 83 -14.95 -2.38 -10.11
C VAL A 83 -14.02 -3.10 -11.09
N ALA A 84 -12.72 -3.04 -10.82
CA ALA A 84 -11.71 -3.80 -11.54
C ALA A 84 -10.74 -4.48 -10.58
N LEU A 85 -10.23 -5.64 -11.02
CA LEU A 85 -9.17 -6.37 -10.36
C LEU A 85 -7.84 -5.98 -11.00
N PHE A 86 -6.91 -5.55 -10.17
CA PHE A 86 -5.57 -5.15 -10.55
C PHE A 86 -4.53 -6.11 -9.97
N GLN A 87 -3.45 -6.30 -10.71
CA GLN A 87 -2.25 -6.99 -10.26
C GLN A 87 -1.15 -5.94 -10.00
N GLY A 88 -0.55 -5.97 -8.81
CA GLY A 88 0.48 -5.04 -8.38
C GLY A 88 0.11 -4.25 -7.13
N ILE A 89 0.65 -3.04 -7.02
CA ILE A 89 0.39 -2.09 -5.92
C ILE A 89 -0.27 -0.83 -6.48
N SER A 90 -1.20 -0.23 -5.73
CA SER A 90 -1.94 0.98 -6.13
C SER A 90 -1.19 2.30 -5.96
N GLN A 91 0.14 2.25 -5.79
CA GLN A 91 0.95 3.45 -5.66
C GLN A 91 1.45 3.94 -7.01
N ASP A 92 1.11 5.18 -7.37
CA ASP A 92 1.65 5.85 -8.54
C ASP A 92 3.02 6.47 -8.20
N LEU A 93 4.08 5.98 -8.85
CA LEU A 93 5.40 6.61 -8.75
C LEU A 93 5.58 7.58 -9.90
N ALA A 94 5.25 8.84 -9.64
CA ALA A 94 5.38 10.03 -10.51
C ALA A 94 4.69 9.92 -11.89
N TRP A 95 5.23 9.06 -12.75
CA TRP A 95 4.88 8.87 -14.15
C TRP A 95 4.60 7.41 -14.53
N ILE A 96 4.80 6.46 -13.62
CA ILE A 96 4.62 5.02 -13.88
C ILE A 96 3.62 4.48 -12.87
N SER A 97 2.57 3.84 -13.39
CA SER A 97 1.70 2.99 -12.57
C SER A 97 2.39 1.63 -12.39
N LEU A 98 2.51 1.19 -11.13
CA LEU A 98 3.10 -0.11 -10.78
C LEU A 98 2.05 -1.23 -10.75
N SER A 99 0.86 -0.97 -11.27
CA SER A 99 -0.20 -1.96 -11.40
C SER A 99 -0.60 -2.16 -12.86
N LYS A 100 -1.17 -3.34 -13.12
CA LYS A 100 -1.82 -3.67 -14.38
C LYS A 100 -3.23 -4.12 -14.11
N ILE A 101 -4.14 -3.77 -15.01
CA ILE A 101 -5.51 -4.28 -15.00
C ILE A 101 -5.42 -5.76 -15.36
N GLU A 102 -5.80 -6.63 -14.41
CA GLU A 102 -5.89 -8.07 -14.63
C GLU A 102 -7.26 -8.40 -15.24
N LYS A 103 -8.35 -7.85 -14.66
CA LYS A 103 -9.71 -8.09 -15.13
C LYS A 103 -10.68 -6.98 -14.76
N ASN A 104 -11.44 -6.50 -15.74
CA ASN A 104 -12.53 -5.54 -15.53
C ASN A 104 -13.84 -6.27 -15.21
N HIS A 105 -14.63 -5.73 -14.28
CA HIS A 105 -15.93 -6.24 -13.87
C HIS A 105 -17.04 -5.20 -14.09
N PRO A 106 -17.45 -4.96 -15.35
CA PRO A 106 -18.48 -3.97 -15.70
C PRO A 106 -19.87 -4.32 -15.15
N GLU A 107 -20.09 -5.56 -14.72
CA GLU A 107 -21.31 -6.00 -14.05
C GLU A 107 -21.46 -5.41 -12.63
N ILE A 108 -20.37 -4.90 -12.05
CA ILE A 108 -20.31 -4.36 -10.70
C ILE A 108 -20.15 -2.83 -10.78
N GLU A 109 -21.27 -2.13 -10.92
CA GLU A 109 -21.30 -0.66 -10.95
C GLU A 109 -21.19 -0.09 -9.52
N LEU A 110 -20.27 0.87 -9.31
CA LEU A 110 -19.99 1.48 -7.99
C LEU A 110 -21.22 2.12 -7.35
N LYS A 111 -22.19 2.62 -8.13
CA LYS A 111 -23.44 3.22 -7.62
C LYS A 111 -24.37 2.22 -6.91
N TYR A 112 -24.23 0.93 -7.20
CA TYR A 112 -25.03 -0.12 -6.56
C TYR A 112 -24.27 -0.77 -5.40
N LEU A 113 -23.02 -0.40 -5.14
CA LEU A 113 -22.31 -0.82 -3.94
C LEU A 113 -22.82 -0.04 -2.71
N PRO A 114 -22.84 -0.67 -1.53
CA PRO A 114 -23.05 0.09 -0.31
C PRO A 114 -21.94 1.14 -0.10
N PRO A 115 -22.24 2.27 0.55
CA PRO A 115 -21.37 3.44 0.54
C PRO A 115 -20.01 3.19 1.18
N TYR A 116 -19.95 2.33 2.20
CA TYR A 116 -18.70 1.93 2.85
C TYR A 116 -17.80 1.13 1.89
N GLN A 117 -18.33 0.10 1.24
CA GLN A 117 -17.62 -0.73 0.28
C GLN A 117 -17.17 0.09 -0.93
N ARG A 118 -18.02 0.99 -1.42
CA ARG A 118 -17.63 1.92 -2.48
C ARG A 118 -16.40 2.74 -2.07
N LYS A 119 -16.40 3.34 -0.88
CA LYS A 119 -15.23 4.08 -0.38
C LYS A 119 -13.98 3.20 -0.24
N GLN A 120 -14.14 1.94 0.18
CA GLN A 120 -13.01 1.02 0.26
C GLN A 120 -12.44 0.69 -1.13
N VAL A 121 -13.30 0.46 -2.12
CA VAL A 121 -12.87 0.17 -3.50
C VAL A 121 -12.25 1.41 -4.16
N GLU A 122 -12.80 2.61 -3.92
CA GLU A 122 -12.19 3.88 -4.33
C GLU A 122 -10.83 4.11 -3.65
N ALA A 123 -10.71 3.76 -2.37
CA ALA A 123 -9.45 3.79 -1.63
C ALA A 123 -8.50 2.63 -1.96
N THR A 124 -8.91 1.70 -2.83
CA THR A 124 -8.26 0.42 -3.11
C THR A 124 -8.28 -0.59 -1.95
N ILE A 125 -8.78 -1.79 -2.23
CA ILE A 125 -8.73 -2.95 -1.31
C ILE A 125 -7.56 -3.84 -1.69
N ALA A 126 -6.50 -3.81 -0.90
CA ALA A 126 -5.31 -4.64 -1.12
C ALA A 126 -5.55 -6.08 -0.66
N GLU A 127 -5.18 -7.04 -1.50
CA GLU A 127 -5.36 -8.46 -1.29
C GLU A 127 -4.03 -9.21 -1.43
N GLY A 128 -3.80 -10.19 -0.55
CA GLY A 128 -2.53 -10.91 -0.48
C GLY A 128 -2.32 -11.94 -1.59
N ASN A 129 -3.40 -12.36 -2.26
CA ASN A 129 -3.35 -13.34 -3.33
C ASN A 129 -4.55 -13.18 -4.30
N ILE A 130 -4.48 -13.87 -5.44
CA ILE A 130 -5.51 -13.80 -6.48
C ILE A 130 -6.83 -14.48 -6.11
N ALA A 131 -6.81 -15.46 -5.21
CA ALA A 131 -8.02 -16.16 -4.77
C ALA A 131 -8.84 -15.25 -3.85
N ASP A 132 -8.22 -14.63 -2.85
CA ASP A 132 -8.83 -13.67 -1.93
C ASP A 132 -9.42 -12.50 -2.71
N ALA A 133 -8.67 -11.98 -3.69
CA ALA A 133 -9.14 -10.88 -4.53
C ALA A 133 -10.37 -11.27 -5.38
N ARG A 134 -10.39 -12.49 -5.93
CA ARG A 134 -11.56 -13.00 -6.68
C ARG A 134 -12.76 -13.24 -5.77
N GLU A 135 -12.54 -13.73 -4.56
CA GLU A 135 -13.59 -13.91 -3.55
C GLU A 135 -14.20 -12.57 -3.17
N LYS A 136 -13.38 -11.54 -2.95
CA LYS A 136 -13.83 -10.19 -2.67
C LYS A 136 -14.63 -9.57 -3.80
N VAL A 137 -14.17 -9.76 -5.05
CA VAL A 137 -14.95 -9.33 -6.22
C VAL A 137 -16.30 -10.05 -6.28
N ALA A 138 -16.35 -11.36 -5.99
CA ALA A 138 -17.61 -12.11 -5.97
C ALA A 138 -18.55 -11.63 -4.86
N GLU A 139 -18.04 -11.31 -3.68
CA GLU A 139 -18.79 -10.71 -2.57
C GLU A 139 -19.40 -9.36 -2.99
N LEU A 140 -18.59 -8.48 -3.58
CA LEU A 140 -19.03 -7.17 -4.08
C LEU A 140 -20.07 -7.32 -5.20
N ALA A 141 -19.92 -8.31 -6.09
CA ALA A 141 -20.88 -8.60 -7.15
C ALA A 141 -22.25 -9.03 -6.58
N ALA A 142 -22.26 -9.90 -5.58
CA ALA A 142 -23.48 -10.34 -4.92
C ALA A 142 -24.20 -9.15 -4.26
N GLN A 143 -23.46 -8.28 -3.56
CA GLN A 143 -24.03 -7.08 -2.96
C GLN A 143 -24.57 -6.09 -4.00
N ALA A 144 -23.79 -5.82 -5.04
CA ALA A 144 -24.18 -4.90 -6.12
C ALA A 144 -25.44 -5.38 -6.83
N SER A 145 -25.54 -6.68 -7.13
CA SER A 145 -26.72 -7.25 -7.79
C SER A 145 -27.99 -7.15 -6.94
N ALA A 146 -27.89 -7.41 -5.63
CA ALA A 146 -29.00 -7.26 -4.69
C ALA A 146 -29.48 -5.80 -4.59
N CYS A 147 -28.54 -4.86 -4.47
CA CYS A 147 -28.83 -3.43 -4.40
C CYS A 147 -29.40 -2.88 -5.72
N LYS A 148 -28.90 -3.36 -6.86
CA LYS A 148 -29.41 -3.03 -8.21
C LYS A 148 -30.86 -3.45 -8.37
N LYS A 149 -31.22 -4.68 -8.00
CA LYS A 149 -32.60 -5.17 -8.04
C LYS A 149 -33.53 -4.36 -7.14
N ASN A 150 -33.08 -3.99 -5.94
CA ASN A 150 -33.86 -3.15 -5.03
C ASN A 150 -34.06 -1.74 -5.60
N ALA A 151 -33.02 -1.13 -6.18
CA ALA A 151 -33.13 0.17 -6.85
C ALA A 151 -34.14 0.14 -8.01
N GLN A 152 -34.12 -0.93 -8.82
CA GLN A 152 -35.07 -1.13 -9.91
C GLN A 152 -36.52 -1.27 -9.42
N ARG A 153 -36.75 -2.03 -8.34
CA ARG A 153 -38.10 -2.13 -7.74
C ARG A 153 -38.60 -0.76 -7.24
N ARG A 154 -37.77 -0.01 -6.54
CA ARG A 154 -38.12 1.33 -6.05
C ARG A 154 -38.43 2.30 -7.19
N ALA A 155 -37.71 2.21 -8.30
CA ALA A 155 -37.99 3.02 -9.49
C ALA A 155 -39.36 2.66 -10.11
N ALA A 156 -39.66 1.37 -10.27
CA ALA A 156 -40.94 0.92 -10.79
C ALA A 156 -42.11 1.32 -9.86
N ASP A 157 -41.94 1.22 -8.54
CA ASP A 157 -42.95 1.68 -7.57
C ASP A 157 -43.18 3.19 -7.64
N ALA A 158 -42.12 3.98 -7.89
CA ALA A 158 -42.23 5.42 -8.07
C ALA A 158 -42.96 5.79 -9.36
N GLU A 159 -42.69 5.09 -10.47
CA GLU A 159 -43.42 5.27 -11.73
C GLU A 159 -44.90 4.92 -11.60
N ASN A 160 -45.22 3.82 -10.92
CA ASN A 160 -46.61 3.44 -10.65
C ASN A 160 -47.34 4.50 -9.80
N ARG A 161 -46.65 5.07 -8.79
CA ARG A 161 -47.19 6.17 -7.99
C ARG A 161 -47.40 7.45 -8.81
N ALA A 162 -46.49 7.77 -9.72
CA ALA A 162 -46.60 8.93 -10.60
C ALA A 162 -47.82 8.80 -11.53
N ARG A 163 -47.99 7.63 -12.17
CA ARG A 163 -49.17 7.33 -13.01
C ARG A 163 -50.48 7.42 -12.22
N ALA A 164 -50.50 6.87 -11.00
CA ALA A 164 -51.68 6.93 -10.13
C ALA A 164 -52.02 8.37 -9.67
N SER A 165 -51.02 9.25 -9.56
CA SER A 165 -51.27 10.67 -9.26
C SER A 165 -51.79 11.47 -10.45
N GLU A 166 -51.40 11.12 -11.68
CA GLU A 166 -51.93 11.72 -12.91
C GLU A 166 -53.39 11.32 -13.18
N GLU A 167 -53.74 10.04 -12.97
CA GLU A 167 -55.14 9.56 -13.07
C GLU A 167 -56.07 10.25 -12.05
N LYS A 168 -55.55 10.60 -10.87
CA LYS A 168 -56.32 11.29 -9.83
C LYS A 168 -56.50 12.80 -10.11
N ALA A 169 -55.63 13.39 -10.93
CA ALA A 169 -55.72 14.79 -11.34
C ALA A 169 -56.71 15.00 -12.51
N ASP A 170 -56.84 14.03 -13.42
CA ASP A 170 -57.78 14.07 -14.55
C ASP A 170 -59.24 13.77 -14.13
N GLY A 171 -59.46 13.19 -12.94
CA GLY A 171 -60.78 12.92 -12.37
C GLY A 171 -61.49 14.11 -11.69
N THR A 172 -60.89 15.30 -11.64
CA THR A 172 -61.42 16.48 -10.90
C THR A 172 -62.22 17.47 -11.78
N THR A 173 -62.83 17.01 -12.88
CA THR A 173 -63.82 17.79 -13.66
C THR A 173 -65.18 17.07 -13.83
N GLY A 174 -65.57 16.21 -12.89
CA GLY A 174 -66.87 15.53 -12.91
C GLY A 174 -67.56 15.48 -11.54
N ASN A 175 -68.48 16.42 -11.33
CA ASN A 175 -69.61 16.43 -10.40
C ASN A 175 -69.38 16.12 -8.90
N SER A 176 -69.65 17.14 -8.09
CA SER A 176 -70.16 17.00 -6.72
C SER A 176 -71.47 16.21 -6.78
N ASP A 177 -71.55 15.08 -6.07
CA ASP A 177 -72.76 14.70 -5.33
C ASP A 177 -72.46 13.57 -4.34
N THR A 178 -72.95 13.78 -3.13
CA THR A 178 -72.93 12.91 -1.96
C THR A 178 -73.58 11.55 -2.21
N SER A 179 -72.90 10.43 -1.91
CA SER A 179 -73.50 9.30 -1.16
C SER A 179 -72.53 8.13 -0.86
N SER A 180 -72.55 7.71 0.40
CA SER A 180 -72.51 6.33 0.93
C SER A 180 -71.58 5.26 0.35
N ALA A 181 -70.72 4.76 1.24
CA ALA A 181 -70.31 3.36 1.44
C ALA A 181 -70.34 2.40 0.23
N GLN A 182 -69.16 1.97 -0.22
CA GLN A 182 -68.93 0.55 -0.48
C GLN A 182 -67.44 0.19 -0.53
N GLU A 183 -67.09 -0.71 0.37
CA GLU A 183 -65.94 -1.61 0.35
C GLU A 183 -65.67 -2.13 -1.07
N THR A 184 -64.64 -1.61 -1.71
CA THR A 184 -64.03 -2.24 -2.89
C THR A 184 -62.54 -2.31 -2.67
N LYS A 185 -62.13 -3.48 -2.18
CA LYS A 185 -60.76 -3.99 -2.20
C LYS A 185 -60.20 -3.86 -3.63
N PRO A 186 -59.23 -2.97 -3.93
CA PRO A 186 -58.55 -3.07 -5.20
C PRO A 186 -57.61 -4.27 -5.12
N THR A 187 -58.01 -5.37 -5.76
CA THR A 187 -57.09 -6.42 -6.17
C THR A 187 -56.23 -5.83 -7.30
N SER A 188 -55.27 -4.98 -6.95
CA SER A 188 -54.12 -4.73 -7.81
C SER A 188 -53.19 -5.91 -7.60
N THR A 189 -53.27 -6.92 -8.47
CA THR A 189 -52.27 -7.99 -8.55
C THR A 189 -50.93 -7.30 -8.88
N PRO A 190 -49.96 -7.20 -7.95
CA PRO A 190 -48.68 -6.63 -8.33
C PRO A 190 -48.04 -7.60 -9.33
N THR A 191 -47.64 -7.08 -10.49
CA THR A 191 -46.71 -7.75 -11.39
C THR A 191 -45.60 -8.39 -10.56
N PRO A 192 -45.31 -9.69 -10.73
CA PRO A 192 -44.29 -10.36 -9.92
C PRO A 192 -42.93 -9.76 -10.29
N GLY A 193 -42.55 -8.70 -9.57
CA GLY A 193 -41.18 -8.21 -9.61
C GLY A 193 -40.24 -9.35 -9.22
N PRO A 194 -38.98 -9.32 -9.67
CA PRO A 194 -38.03 -10.42 -9.50
C PRO A 194 -37.92 -10.80 -8.02
N SER A 195 -38.41 -11.98 -7.65
CA SER A 195 -38.39 -12.45 -6.27
C SER A 195 -36.94 -12.47 -5.80
N LEU A 196 -36.63 -11.63 -4.81
CA LEU A 196 -35.33 -11.61 -4.17
C LEU A 196 -35.16 -12.95 -3.43
N SER A 197 -34.04 -13.63 -3.66
CA SER A 197 -33.70 -14.81 -2.85
C SER A 197 -33.50 -14.41 -1.38
N GLU A 198 -33.59 -15.39 -0.46
CA GLU A 198 -33.37 -15.17 0.98
C GLU A 198 -32.05 -14.42 1.27
N ASP A 199 -31.01 -14.71 0.49
CA ASP A 199 -29.69 -14.09 0.63
C ASP A 199 -29.69 -12.61 0.20
N GLU A 200 -30.43 -12.28 -0.88
CA GLU A 200 -30.55 -10.89 -1.35
C GLU A 200 -31.32 -10.01 -0.35
N LYS A 201 -32.35 -10.56 0.32
CA LYS A 201 -33.12 -9.82 1.35
C LYS A 201 -32.26 -9.41 2.54
N LYS A 202 -31.24 -10.18 2.91
CA LYS A 202 -30.32 -9.83 4.02
C LYS A 202 -29.36 -8.71 3.66
N LEU A 203 -29.04 -8.54 2.37
CA LEU A 203 -28.10 -7.54 1.87
C LEU A 203 -28.79 -6.19 1.59
N VAL A 204 -30.08 -6.20 1.26
CA VAL A 204 -30.89 -5.00 0.99
C VAL A 204 -30.76 -3.89 2.07
N PRO A 205 -30.80 -4.18 3.38
CA PRO A 205 -30.61 -3.16 4.41
C PRO A 205 -29.22 -2.51 4.38
N GLN A 206 -28.21 -3.15 3.79
CA GLN A 206 -26.85 -2.61 3.71
C GLN A 206 -26.72 -1.60 2.56
N CYS A 207 -27.52 -1.72 1.49
CA CYS A 207 -27.50 -0.83 0.32
C CYS A 207 -27.70 0.66 0.64
N GLY A 208 -28.20 1.01 1.83
CA GLY A 208 -28.41 2.39 2.26
C GLY A 208 -27.88 2.71 3.66
N LYS A 209 -27.23 1.76 4.34
CA LYS A 209 -26.62 2.02 5.65
C LYS A 209 -25.28 2.75 5.44
N GLN A 210 -25.20 3.95 6.02
CA GLN A 210 -23.98 4.74 6.13
C GLN A 210 -23.09 4.21 7.25
#